data_AF-A0A972TZK4-F1
#
_entry.id   AF-A0A972TZK4-F1
#
_cell.length_a   1.000
_cell.length_b   1.000
_cell.length_c   1.000
_cell.angle_alpha   90.00
_cell.angle_beta   90.00
_cell.angle_gamma   90.00
#
_symmetry.space_group_name_H-M   'P 1'
#
loop_
_entity.id
_entity.type
_entity.pdbx_description
1 polymer ?
#
loop_
_entity_poly.entity_id
_entity_poly.type
_entity_poly.pdbx_seq_one_letter_code
_entity_poly.pdbx_strand_id
1 'polypeptide(L)' 'DIARAKGMSQVARDAGLSRESLYKALSGERSPAFETILKVMGALGLKLHAEAVHVNSSTAQQAL' A
#
# COMPACT_ATOMS: atom_id res chain seq x y z
N ASP A 1 -0.31 3.68 -13.61
CA ASP A 1 1.16 3.83 -13.73
C ASP A 1 1.74 5.05 -12.98
N ILE A 2 1.59 5.17 -11.66
CA ILE A 2 2.18 6.30 -10.88
C ILE A 2 3.70 6.14 -10.76
N ALA A 3 4.13 4.94 -10.36
CA ALA A 3 5.55 4.64 -10.19
C ALA A 3 6.31 4.58 -11.54
N ARG A 4 5.64 4.21 -12.63
CA ARG A 4 6.23 4.20 -13.99
C ARG A 4 6.43 5.63 -14.51
N ALA A 5 5.47 6.54 -14.24
CA ALA A 5 5.59 7.96 -14.55
C ALA A 5 6.69 8.66 -13.73
N LYS A 6 6.89 8.29 -12.45
CA LYS A 6 7.98 8.81 -11.60
C LYS A 6 9.35 8.17 -11.89
N GLY A 7 9.36 6.99 -12.49
CA GLY A 7 10.56 6.19 -12.77
C GLY A 7 10.95 5.28 -11.60
N MET A 8 10.97 3.96 -11.83
CA MET A 8 11.17 2.96 -10.76
C MET A 8 12.51 3.07 -10.03
N SER A 9 13.57 3.50 -10.74
CA SER A 9 14.87 3.72 -10.11
C SER A 9 14.83 4.87 -9.09
N GLN A 10 14.04 5.92 -9.35
CA GLN A 10 13.86 7.02 -8.41
C GLN A 10 13.03 6.57 -7.21
N VAL A 11 11.95 5.83 -7.45
CA VAL A 11 11.10 5.30 -6.37
C VAL A 11 11.89 4.41 -5.42
N ALA A 12 12.76 3.54 -5.95
CA ALA A 12 13.62 2.69 -5.12
C ALA A 12 14.56 3.52 -4.23
N ARG A 13 15.20 4.55 -4.81
CA ARG A 13 16.08 5.48 -4.06
C ARG A 13 15.31 6.23 -2.98
N ASP A 14 14.18 6.82 -3.32
CA ASP A 14 13.35 7.60 -2.39
C ASP A 14 12.80 6.72 -1.24
N ALA A 15 12.49 5.46 -1.53
CA ALA A 15 12.02 4.50 -0.53
C ALA A 15 13.17 3.90 0.32
N GLY A 16 14.43 4.16 -0.02
CA GLY A 16 15.59 3.52 0.64
C GLY A 16 15.66 2.00 0.37
N LEU A 17 15.23 1.56 -0.80
CA LEU A 17 15.19 0.15 -1.20
C LEU A 17 16.12 -0.12 -2.39
N SER A 18 16.64 -1.35 -2.49
CA SER A 18 17.20 -1.81 -3.75
C SER A 18 16.09 -1.97 -4.80
N ARG A 19 16.45 -1.91 -6.09
CA ARG A 19 15.49 -2.16 -7.19
C ARG A 19 14.86 -3.55 -7.07
N GLU A 20 15.66 -4.55 -6.70
CA GLU A 20 15.19 -5.93 -6.47
C GLU A 20 14.18 -6.00 -5.32
N SER A 21 14.47 -5.37 -4.18
CA SER A 21 13.55 -5.34 -3.04
C SER A 21 12.25 -4.61 -3.37
N LEU A 22 12.33 -3.50 -4.11
CA LEU A 22 11.14 -2.79 -4.61
C LEU A 22 10.31 -3.69 -5.53
N TYR A 23 10.93 -4.35 -6.51
CA TYR A 23 10.21 -5.25 -7.41
C TYR A 23 9.59 -6.43 -6.68
N LYS A 24 10.29 -7.06 -5.73
CA LYS A 24 9.74 -8.14 -4.90
C LYS A 24 8.57 -7.68 -4.03
N ALA A 25 8.60 -6.43 -3.53
CA ALA A 25 7.51 -5.87 -2.73
C ALA A 25 6.26 -5.57 -3.58
N LEU A 26 6.45 -5.27 -4.87
CA LEU A 26 5.37 -4.90 -5.79
C LEU A 26 4.95 -6.02 -6.76
N SER A 27 5.69 -7.13 -6.82
CA SER A 27 5.41 -8.24 -7.76
C SER A 27 4.20 -9.08 -7.37
N GLY A 28 3.73 -8.98 -6.12
CA GLY A 28 2.64 -9.81 -5.59
C GLY A 28 3.06 -11.25 -5.27
N GLU A 29 4.30 -11.66 -5.59
CA GLU A 29 4.82 -13.00 -5.31
C GLU A 29 5.06 -13.23 -3.82
N ARG A 30 5.32 -12.16 -3.06
CA ARG A 30 5.62 -12.22 -1.63
C ARG A 30 4.84 -11.14 -0.89
N SER A 31 4.48 -11.42 0.35
CA SER A 31 3.91 -10.41 1.24
C SER A 31 5.03 -9.49 1.76
N PRO A 32 5.06 -8.20 1.37
CA PRO A 32 6.03 -7.26 1.91
C PRO A 32 5.74 -6.94 3.38
N ALA A 33 6.78 -6.67 4.16
CA ALA A 33 6.60 -6.10 5.49
C ALA A 33 5.82 -4.77 5.40
N PHE A 34 4.98 -4.49 6.40
CA PHE A 34 4.16 -3.27 6.40
C PHE A 34 5.01 -1.99 6.31
N GLU A 35 6.18 -1.97 6.96
CA GLU A 35 7.14 -0.87 6.84
C GLU A 35 7.57 -0.60 5.38
N THR A 36 7.78 -1.66 4.59
CA THR A 36 8.12 -1.55 3.16
C THR A 36 6.99 -0.88 2.38
N ILE A 37 5.73 -1.22 2.69
CA ILE A 37 4.58 -0.57 2.07
C ILE A 37 4.57 0.94 2.37
N LEU A 38 4.75 1.33 3.64
CA LEU A 38 4.76 2.74 4.02
C LEU A 38 5.90 3.53 3.34
N LYS A 39 7.10 2.94 3.23
CA LYS A 39 8.23 3.55 2.50
C LYS A 39 7.90 3.78 1.04
N VAL A 40 7.32 2.78 0.36
CA VAL A 40 6.93 2.90 -1.04
C VAL A 40 5.81 3.93 -1.22
N MET A 41 4.82 3.98 -0.32
CA MET A 41 3.77 5.00 -0.36
C MET A 41 4.36 6.41 -0.24
N GLY A 42 5.27 6.64 0.71
CA GLY A 42 5.96 7.92 0.86
C GLY A 42 6.77 8.30 -0.39
N ALA A 43 7.51 7.35 -0.95
CA ALA A 43 8.26 7.54 -2.21
C ALA A 43 7.35 7.85 -3.41
N LEU A 44 6.08 7.50 -3.37
CA LEU A 44 5.10 7.84 -4.41
C LEU A 44 4.28 9.09 -4.10
N GLY A 45 4.51 9.74 -2.95
CA GLY A 45 3.72 10.88 -2.50
C GLY A 45 2.31 10.50 -2.06
N LEU A 46 2.10 9.25 -1.65
CA LEU A 46 0.82 8.71 -1.21
C LEU A 46 0.74 8.71 0.33
N LYS A 47 -0.48 8.88 0.85
CA LYS A 47 -0.78 8.81 2.28
C LYS A 47 -1.75 7.68 2.56
N LEU A 48 -1.43 6.85 3.56
CA LEU A 48 -2.35 5.84 4.06
C LEU A 48 -3.38 6.53 4.98
N HIS A 49 -4.65 6.27 4.74
CA HIS A 49 -5.75 6.72 5.59
C HIS A 49 -6.51 5.49 6.07
N ALA A 50 -6.75 5.43 7.38
CA ALA A 50 -7.60 4.43 7.99
C ALA A 50 -8.90 5.10 8.41
N GLU A 51 -10.01 4.44 8.13
CA GLU A 51 -11.35 4.84 8.55
C GLU A 51 -11.98 3.73 9.40
N ALA A 52 -12.89 4.11 10.29
CA ALA A 52 -13.63 3.13 11.07
C ALA A 52 -14.57 2.35 10.14
N VAL A 53 -14.50 1.02 10.19
CA VAL A 53 -15.48 0.20 9.48
C VAL A 53 -16.80 0.30 10.23
N HIS A 54 -17.79 0.94 9.60
CA HIS A 54 -19.17 0.90 10.10
C HIS A 54 -19.71 -0.51 9.90
N VAL A 55 -19.72 -1.30 10.98
CA VAL A 55 -20.45 -2.57 10.99
C VAL A 55 -21.94 -2.22 11.08
N ASN A 56 -22.62 -2.23 9.93
CA ASN A 56 -24.08 -2.14 9.92
C ASN A 56 -24.65 -3.40 10.58
N SER A 57 -25.15 -3.25 11.81
CA SER A 57 -25.88 -4.29 12.54
C SER A 57 -27.25 -4.56 11.91
N SER A 58 -27.32 -5.09 10.68
CA SER A 58 -28.57 -5.56 10.09
C SER A 58 -28.74 -7.05 10.34
N THR A 59 -29.15 -7.40 11.56
CA THR A 59 -29.73 -8.74 11.84
C THR A 59 -30.83 -8.71 12.91
N ALA A 60 -31.25 -7.54 13.42
CA ALA A 60 -32.28 -7.46 14.47
C ALA A 60 -33.57 -6.72 14.06
N GLN A 61 -33.72 -6.24 12.82
CA GLN A 61 -34.88 -5.43 12.41
C GLN A 61 -35.83 -6.13 11.43
N GLN A 62 -35.65 -7.43 11.17
CA GLN A 62 -36.57 -8.25 10.37
C GLN A 62 -37.50 -9.14 11.23
N ALA A 63 -37.51 -8.94 12.55
CA ALA A 63 -38.37 -9.67 13.47
C ALA A 63 -39.20 -8.71 14.33
N LEU A 64 -39.97 -7.82 13.69
CA LEU A 64 -41.19 -7.22 14.24
C LEU A 64 -42.17 -6.99 13.08
#